data_AF-A0A0M5MJG9-F1
#
_entry.id   AF-A0A0M5MJG9-F1
#
_cell.length_a   1.000
_cell.length_b   1.000
_cell.length_c   1.000
_cell.angle_alpha   90.00
_cell.angle_beta   90.00
_cell.angle_gamma   90.00
#
_symmetry.space_group_name_H-M   'P 1'
#
loop_
_entity.id
_entity.type
_entity.pdbx_description
1 polymer ?
#
loop_
_entity_poly.entity_id
_entity_poly.type
_entity_poly.pdbx_seq_one_letter_code
_entity_poly.pdbx_strand_id
1 'polypeptide(L)'
;MLQLNSFKRLYPRSRVPTDLLKSSLASALLLLSFTSVSTHASNTNSSSPISRTEAANPANFKFISVNGRAATYSSAPCPVEKGLLTCALEKLALINSNTNEIDADYDLAQSFIFPSKSQPKTAVVVVTRSNLMDDSVRAERYRISFQLKNQQTNPEWHWVQYGVQYQCARGKNSGKWTKNLCP
;
A
#
# COMPACT_ATOMS: atom_id res chain seq x y z
N MET A 1 25.35 -24.21 21.25
CA MET A 1 25.35 -25.43 20.42
C MET A 1 25.03 -25.04 18.99
N LEU A 2 25.99 -25.26 18.10
CA LEU A 2 25.83 -25.19 16.64
C LEU A 2 24.88 -26.29 16.18
N GLN A 3 23.97 -26.00 15.24
CA GLN A 3 23.75 -26.87 14.08
C GLN A 3 23.09 -26.11 12.93
N LEU A 4 23.81 -26.17 11.80
CA LEU A 4 23.45 -25.77 10.46
C LEU A 4 22.66 -26.90 9.75
N ASN A 5 22.09 -26.52 8.60
CA ASN A 5 21.62 -27.34 7.46
C ASN A 5 20.12 -27.71 7.51
N SER A 6 19.38 -27.74 6.39
CA SER A 6 19.80 -27.98 5.02
C SER A 6 18.76 -27.48 4.00
N PHE A 7 19.25 -26.89 2.91
CA PHE A 7 18.50 -26.60 1.69
C PHE A 7 18.13 -27.91 0.96
N LYS A 8 16.90 -28.03 0.47
CA LYS A 8 16.55 -28.96 -0.63
C LYS A 8 15.93 -28.18 -1.78
N ARG A 9 16.75 -27.88 -2.80
CA ARG A 9 16.29 -27.55 -4.16
C ARG A 9 16.03 -28.85 -4.91
N LEU A 10 14.82 -29.00 -5.43
CA LEU A 10 14.49 -30.04 -6.40
C LEU A 10 14.74 -29.45 -7.81
N TYR A 11 15.74 -29.97 -8.51
CA TYR A 11 15.88 -29.79 -9.95
C TYR A 11 15.10 -30.89 -10.68
N PRO A 12 14.25 -30.56 -11.67
CA PRO A 12 13.79 -31.56 -12.61
C PRO A 12 14.86 -31.85 -13.68
N ARG A 13 15.01 -33.16 -13.90
CA ARG A 13 15.93 -33.86 -14.78
C ARG A 13 15.44 -33.76 -16.21
N SER A 14 16.16 -33.04 -17.08
CA SER A 14 15.91 -33.02 -18.52
C SER A 14 16.38 -34.34 -19.15
N ARG A 15 15.49 -35.03 -19.88
CA ARG A 15 15.84 -36.10 -20.82
C ARG A 15 15.48 -35.61 -22.21
N VAL A 16 16.49 -35.49 -23.07
CA VAL A 16 16.34 -35.36 -24.52
C VAL A 16 16.62 -36.73 -25.12
N PRO A 17 15.78 -37.23 -26.04
CA PRO A 17 16.21 -38.12 -27.08
C PRO A 17 16.31 -37.35 -28.41
N THR A 18 17.50 -37.42 -28.99
CA THR A 18 17.73 -37.25 -30.43
C THR A 18 17.08 -38.41 -31.17
N ASP A 19 16.36 -38.14 -32.25
CA ASP A 19 16.59 -38.89 -33.49
C ASP A 19 16.08 -38.16 -34.74
N LEU A 20 16.91 -38.32 -35.76
CA LEU A 20 16.78 -37.82 -37.12
C LEU A 20 15.58 -38.43 -37.85
N LEU A 21 14.97 -37.66 -38.77
CA LEU A 21 14.64 -38.14 -40.11
C LEU A 21 14.32 -36.99 -41.07
N LYS A 22 14.99 -37.02 -42.22
CA LYS A 22 14.80 -36.17 -43.40
C LYS A 22 13.49 -36.54 -44.10
N SER A 23 12.70 -35.55 -44.55
CA SER A 23 12.29 -35.48 -45.96
C SER A 23 11.68 -34.12 -46.29
N SER A 24 11.95 -33.70 -47.52
CA SER A 24 11.52 -32.47 -48.18
C SER A 24 10.08 -32.61 -48.67
N LEU A 25 9.24 -31.57 -48.52
CA LEU A 25 8.21 -31.21 -49.50
C LEU A 25 7.85 -29.73 -49.34
N ALA A 26 7.87 -29.01 -50.46
CA ALA A 26 7.50 -27.61 -50.58
C ALA A 26 6.01 -27.40 -50.27
N SER A 27 5.70 -26.35 -49.52
CA SER A 27 4.39 -25.71 -49.53
C SER A 27 4.51 -24.27 -49.05
N ALA A 28 4.23 -23.37 -49.98
CA ALA A 28 4.08 -21.95 -49.73
C ALA A 28 2.79 -21.72 -48.93
N LEU A 29 2.92 -21.24 -47.69
CA LEU A 29 1.85 -20.65 -46.91
C LEU A 29 2.37 -19.32 -46.37
N LEU A 30 1.84 -18.24 -46.95
CA LEU A 30 1.94 -16.88 -46.43
C LEU A 30 1.26 -16.84 -45.05
N LEU A 31 2.03 -17.10 -44.00
CA LEU A 31 1.63 -16.80 -42.63
C LEU A 31 1.96 -15.32 -42.39
N LEU A 32 0.93 -14.50 -42.46
CA LEU A 32 0.92 -13.17 -41.85
C LEU A 32 1.15 -13.37 -40.35
N SER A 33 2.42 -13.28 -39.94
CA SER A 33 2.83 -13.16 -38.56
C SER A 33 2.38 -11.80 -38.04
N PHE A 34 1.14 -11.74 -37.57
CA PHE A 34 0.77 -10.75 -36.56
C PHE A 34 1.55 -11.11 -35.29
N THR A 35 2.77 -10.61 -35.17
CA THR A 35 3.38 -10.46 -33.85
C THR A 35 2.59 -9.36 -33.15
N SER A 36 1.50 -9.73 -32.50
CA SER A 36 0.95 -8.95 -31.42
C SER A 36 2.05 -8.89 -30.36
N VAL A 37 2.86 -7.83 -30.43
CA VAL A 37 3.64 -7.37 -29.30
C VAL A 37 2.60 -6.93 -28.28
N SER A 38 2.10 -7.90 -27.52
CA SER A 38 1.46 -7.62 -26.24
C SER A 38 2.56 -7.02 -25.39
N THR A 39 2.71 -5.70 -25.45
CA THR A 39 3.21 -4.93 -24.32
C THR A 39 2.24 -5.26 -23.20
N HIS A 40 2.50 -6.35 -22.47
CA HIS A 40 2.06 -6.47 -21.11
C HIS A 40 2.64 -5.25 -20.43
N ALA A 41 1.84 -4.18 -20.33
CA ALA A 41 2.09 -3.11 -19.41
C ALA A 41 2.24 -3.83 -18.08
N SER A 42 3.48 -4.02 -17.64
CA SER A 42 3.76 -4.44 -16.30
C SER A 42 3.11 -3.35 -15.45
N ASN A 43 1.95 -3.65 -14.89
CA ASN A 43 1.40 -2.93 -13.76
C ASN A 43 2.40 -3.15 -12.63
N THR A 44 3.51 -2.42 -12.67
CA THR A 44 4.38 -2.26 -11.52
C THR A 44 3.52 -1.52 -10.52
N ASN A 45 2.97 -2.28 -9.58
CA ASN A 45 2.34 -1.81 -8.36
C ASN A 45 3.36 -0.93 -7.63
N SER A 46 3.41 0.34 -8.00
CA SER A 46 4.31 1.28 -7.38
C SER A 46 3.49 2.08 -6.39
N SER A 47 3.23 1.48 -5.24
CA SER A 47 2.92 2.23 -4.03
C SER A 47 4.17 3.04 -3.66
N SER A 48 4.41 4.15 -4.37
CA SER A 48 5.59 4.98 -4.16
C SER A 48 5.56 5.55 -2.74
N PRO A 49 6.65 5.50 -1.96
CA PRO A 49 6.68 6.03 -0.61
C PRO A 49 6.30 7.51 -0.57
N ILE A 50 5.72 7.96 0.55
CA ILE A 50 5.36 9.36 0.72
C ILE A 50 6.55 10.08 1.33
N SER A 51 6.79 11.33 0.92
CA SER A 51 7.84 12.11 1.57
C SER A 51 7.42 12.50 3.00
N ARG A 52 8.40 12.65 3.90
CA ARG A 52 8.17 13.16 5.26
C ARG A 52 7.45 14.51 5.26
N THR A 53 7.81 15.41 4.34
CA THR A 53 7.22 16.75 4.21
C THR A 53 5.75 16.68 3.78
N GLU A 54 5.44 15.82 2.82
CA GLU A 54 4.07 15.63 2.35
C GLU A 54 3.19 15.00 3.43
N ALA A 55 3.72 14.00 4.16
CA ALA A 55 3.05 13.40 5.31
C ALA A 55 2.85 14.39 6.48
N ALA A 56 3.74 15.37 6.63
CA ALA A 56 3.62 16.39 7.67
C ALA A 56 2.41 17.31 7.45
N ASN A 57 2.03 17.57 6.19
CA ASN A 57 1.00 18.54 5.87
C ASN A 57 -0.41 17.91 5.76
N PRO A 58 -1.30 18.09 6.76
CA PRO A 58 -2.66 17.56 6.71
C PRO A 58 -3.51 18.10 5.55
N ALA A 59 -3.23 19.30 5.05
CA ALA A 59 -4.04 19.95 4.02
C ALA A 59 -3.95 19.27 2.64
N ASN A 60 -2.96 18.38 2.48
CA ASN A 60 -2.79 17.52 1.31
C ASN A 60 -3.85 16.41 1.25
N PHE A 61 -4.52 16.12 2.36
CA PHE A 61 -5.49 15.04 2.51
C PHE A 61 -6.89 15.59 2.66
N LYS A 62 -7.88 14.89 2.09
CA LYS A 62 -9.28 15.15 2.36
C LYS A 62 -9.58 14.68 3.77
N PHE A 63 -10.10 15.55 4.63
CA PHE A 63 -10.54 15.18 5.97
C PHE A 63 -11.71 14.20 5.88
N ILE A 64 -11.68 13.15 6.69
CA ILE A 64 -12.78 12.20 6.82
C ILE A 64 -13.26 12.21 8.27
N SER A 65 -14.59 12.25 8.43
CA SER A 65 -15.27 12.09 9.71
C SER A 65 -15.42 10.60 10.05
N VAL A 66 -15.25 10.26 11.32
CA VAL A 66 -15.42 8.92 11.89
C VAL A 66 -16.84 8.86 12.46
N ASN A 67 -17.69 7.95 11.97
CA ASN A 67 -19.10 7.87 12.38
C ASN A 67 -19.83 9.22 12.32
N GLY A 68 -19.57 10.02 11.27
CA GLY A 68 -20.14 11.35 11.09
C GLY A 68 -19.57 12.45 12.00
N ARG A 69 -18.62 12.13 12.90
CA ARG A 69 -17.96 13.09 13.79
C ARG A 69 -16.51 13.33 13.36
N ALA A 70 -16.02 14.56 13.51
CA ALA A 70 -14.59 14.79 13.37
C ALA A 70 -13.82 13.87 14.35
N ALA A 71 -12.73 13.26 13.90
CA ALA A 71 -11.81 12.58 14.81
C ALA A 71 -11.27 13.62 15.79
N THR A 72 -11.79 13.65 17.02
CA THR A 72 -11.32 14.55 18.07
C THR A 72 -10.28 13.85 18.93
N TYR A 73 -9.55 14.65 19.72
CA TYR A 73 -8.55 14.22 20.69
C TYR A 73 -9.01 13.14 21.70
N SER A 74 -10.31 12.79 21.74
CA SER A 74 -10.89 11.80 22.65
C SER A 74 -11.03 10.39 22.05
N SER A 75 -10.57 10.16 20.82
CA SER A 75 -10.61 8.82 20.25
C SER A 75 -9.54 7.93 20.92
N ALA A 76 -9.94 6.72 21.33
CA ALA A 76 -9.22 5.88 22.30
C ALA A 76 -7.70 5.84 22.07
N PRO A 77 -6.89 5.98 23.14
CA PRO A 77 -5.44 6.09 23.02
C PRO A 77 -4.86 4.85 22.34
N CYS A 78 -3.72 5.04 21.68
CA CYS A 78 -2.88 3.98 21.15
C CYS A 78 -1.74 3.71 22.15
N PRO A 79 -1.81 2.60 22.92
CA PRO A 79 -0.71 2.18 23.77
C PRO A 79 0.56 1.94 22.94
N VAL A 80 1.72 2.31 23.49
CA VAL A 80 3.01 2.11 22.81
C VAL A 80 3.32 0.63 22.59
N GLU A 81 2.92 -0.25 23.51
CA GLU A 81 3.09 -1.71 23.39
C GLU A 81 2.49 -2.29 22.10
N LYS A 82 1.42 -1.67 21.61
CA LYS A 82 0.74 -2.07 20.38
C LYS A 82 1.45 -1.57 19.13
N GLY A 83 2.19 -0.47 19.25
CA GLY A 83 2.81 0.24 18.14
C GLY A 83 1.83 1.12 17.36
N LEU A 84 2.35 2.23 16.84
CA LEU A 84 1.57 3.21 16.08
C LEU A 84 0.96 2.64 14.80
N LEU A 85 1.67 1.74 14.12
CA LEU A 85 1.20 1.12 12.89
C LEU A 85 -0.02 0.24 13.12
N THR A 86 0.08 -0.70 14.07
CA THR A 86 -1.03 -1.57 14.46
C THR A 86 -2.25 -0.75 14.88
N CYS A 87 -2.05 0.27 15.71
CA CYS A 87 -3.16 1.13 16.10
C CYS A 87 -3.79 1.87 14.91
N ALA A 88 -2.98 2.34 13.96
CA ALA A 88 -3.49 2.99 12.76
C ALA A 88 -4.35 2.04 11.92
N LEU A 89 -3.95 0.78 11.75
CA LEU A 89 -4.74 -0.24 11.04
C LEU A 89 -6.07 -0.52 11.73
N GLU A 90 -6.08 -0.59 13.05
CA GLU A 90 -7.33 -0.74 13.81
C GLU A 90 -8.25 0.47 13.70
N LYS A 91 -7.69 1.69 13.71
CA LYS A 91 -8.50 2.90 13.49
C LYS A 91 -9.05 2.94 12.07
N LEU A 92 -8.31 2.46 11.07
CA LEU A 92 -8.81 2.31 9.70
C LEU A 92 -10.00 1.36 9.64
N ALA A 93 -9.99 0.27 10.42
CA ALA A 93 -11.11 -0.66 10.48
C ALA A 93 -12.41 -0.01 10.96
N LEU A 94 -12.33 0.89 11.94
CA LEU A 94 -13.49 1.63 12.43
C LEU A 94 -14.11 2.56 11.38
N ILE A 95 -13.34 2.99 10.39
CA ILE A 95 -13.76 3.95 9.37
C ILE A 95 -14.40 3.25 8.19
N ASN A 96 -13.86 2.09 7.81
CA ASN A 96 -14.30 1.37 6.62
C ASN A 96 -15.47 0.40 6.86
N SER A 97 -15.91 0.22 8.11
CA SER A 97 -17.13 -0.44 8.64
C SER A 97 -17.67 -1.76 8.02
N ASN A 98 -17.09 -2.28 6.93
CA ASN A 98 -17.50 -3.50 6.22
C ASN A 98 -16.40 -4.58 6.30
N THR A 99 -15.79 -4.75 7.47
CA THR A 99 -14.42 -5.29 7.56
C THR A 99 -14.38 -6.80 7.82
N ASN A 100 -14.69 -7.58 6.78
CA ASN A 100 -14.10 -8.91 6.60
C ASN A 100 -12.99 -8.75 5.54
N GLU A 101 -11.85 -8.15 5.90
CA GLU A 101 -10.56 -8.08 5.15
C GLU A 101 -9.88 -6.73 5.40
N ILE A 102 -9.22 -6.57 6.54
CA ILE A 102 -8.33 -5.41 6.77
C ILE A 102 -6.89 -5.82 7.00
N ASP A 103 -6.60 -7.11 7.09
CA ASP A 103 -5.25 -7.58 7.41
C ASP A 103 -4.38 -7.86 6.18
N ALA A 104 -4.94 -7.89 4.95
CA ALA A 104 -4.22 -8.37 3.75
C ALA A 104 -4.04 -7.35 2.60
N ASP A 105 -4.71 -6.18 2.62
CA ASP A 105 -4.88 -5.36 1.40
C ASP A 105 -4.00 -4.10 1.29
N TYR A 106 -3.09 -3.86 2.23
CA TYR A 106 -2.24 -2.66 2.20
C TYR A 106 -0.85 -2.95 1.65
N ASP A 107 -0.45 -2.25 0.59
CA ASP A 107 0.86 -2.46 -0.05
C ASP A 107 2.01 -1.80 0.71
N LEU A 108 1.74 -0.71 1.43
CA LEU A 108 2.77 0.07 2.09
C LEU A 108 2.23 0.84 3.29
N ALA A 109 2.90 0.71 4.44
CA ALA A 109 2.68 1.55 5.60
C ALA A 109 3.96 2.21 6.09
N GLN A 110 3.89 3.51 6.37
CA GLN A 110 5.01 4.34 6.81
C GLN A 110 4.64 5.11 8.07
N SER A 111 5.57 5.22 9.01
CA SER A 111 5.40 6.04 10.21
C SER A 111 6.43 7.17 10.26
N PHE A 112 5.96 8.35 10.66
CA PHE A 112 6.75 9.56 10.78
C PHE A 112 6.55 10.16 12.16
N ILE A 113 7.65 10.51 12.84
CA ILE A 113 7.62 11.12 14.17
C ILE A 113 8.17 12.54 14.08
N PHE A 114 7.39 13.51 14.54
CA PHE A 114 7.67 14.95 14.46
C PHE A 114 7.78 15.60 15.86
N PRO A 115 8.63 16.64 16.01
CA PRO A 115 9.64 17.07 15.04
C PRO A 115 10.74 16.02 14.82
N SER A 116 11.06 15.23 15.84
CA SER A 116 12.08 14.18 15.80
C SER A 116 11.70 12.97 16.67
N LYS A 117 12.44 11.87 16.53
CA LYS A 117 12.29 10.69 17.39
C LYS A 117 12.71 10.95 18.85
N SER A 118 13.62 11.91 19.08
CA SER A 118 14.10 12.26 20.42
C SER A 118 13.17 13.21 21.18
N GLN A 119 12.34 13.97 20.48
CA GLN A 119 11.37 14.90 21.06
C GLN A 119 10.01 14.73 20.38
N PRO A 120 9.39 13.54 20.47
CA PRO A 120 8.14 13.25 19.79
C PRO A 120 6.99 14.11 20.33
N LYS A 121 6.26 14.76 19.42
CA LYS A 121 5.00 15.47 19.71
C LYS A 121 3.85 14.93 18.87
N THR A 122 4.14 14.62 17.61
CA THR A 122 3.15 14.12 16.65
C THR A 122 3.70 12.91 15.95
N ALA A 123 2.88 11.89 15.79
CA ALA A 123 3.15 10.76 14.93
C ALA A 123 2.17 10.78 13.77
N VAL A 124 2.63 10.48 12.57
CA VAL A 124 1.78 10.32 11.40
C VAL A 124 2.04 8.95 10.83
N VAL A 125 0.99 8.15 10.69
CA VAL A 125 1.03 6.89 9.97
C VAL A 125 0.33 7.08 8.64
N VAL A 126 1.00 6.69 7.57
CA VAL A 126 0.47 6.73 6.21
C VAL A 126 0.38 5.32 5.69
N VAL A 127 -0.83 4.88 5.38
CA VAL A 127 -1.11 3.54 4.85
C VAL A 127 -1.61 3.68 3.42
N THR A 128 -1.05 2.92 2.49
CA THR A 128 -1.37 2.94 1.06
C THR A 128 -1.93 1.59 0.66
N ARG A 129 -3.03 1.61 -0.09
CA ARG A 129 -3.66 0.46 -0.74
C ARG A 129 -3.85 0.78 -2.20
N SER A 130 -3.38 -0.08 -3.09
CA SER A 130 -3.53 0.01 -4.53
C SER A 130 -4.37 -1.15 -5.05
N ASN A 131 -4.48 -1.29 -6.37
CA ASN A 131 -5.24 -2.35 -7.03
C ASN A 131 -6.70 -2.42 -6.57
N LEU A 132 -7.28 -1.25 -6.33
CA LEU A 132 -8.72 -1.15 -6.06
C LEU A 132 -9.48 -1.65 -7.28
N MET A 133 -10.62 -2.30 -7.04
CA MET A 133 -11.55 -2.72 -8.10
C MET A 133 -12.30 -1.54 -8.74
N ASP A 134 -12.10 -0.32 -8.21
CA ASP A 134 -12.68 0.92 -8.71
C ASP A 134 -11.97 1.34 -10.01
N ASP A 135 -12.75 1.55 -11.08
CA ASP A 135 -12.24 1.91 -12.41
C ASP A 135 -11.77 3.38 -12.51
N SER A 136 -12.10 4.18 -11.50
CA SER A 136 -11.84 5.60 -11.40
C SER A 136 -10.68 5.87 -10.42
N VAL A 137 -10.52 5.04 -9.40
CA VAL A 137 -9.45 5.13 -8.39
C VAL A 137 -8.54 3.90 -8.44
N ARG A 138 -7.25 4.11 -8.73
CA ARG A 138 -6.26 3.00 -8.72
C ARG A 138 -5.64 2.70 -7.37
N ALA A 139 -5.56 3.72 -6.51
CA ALA A 139 -5.00 3.59 -5.17
C ALA A 139 -5.56 4.64 -4.22
N GLU A 140 -5.56 4.29 -2.94
CA GLU A 140 -5.90 5.12 -1.82
C GLU A 140 -4.72 5.21 -0.88
N ARG A 141 -4.60 6.37 -0.25
CA ARG A 141 -3.65 6.59 0.83
C ARG A 141 -4.32 7.30 1.98
N TYR A 142 -4.19 6.69 3.13
CA TYR A 142 -4.73 7.17 4.38
C TYR A 142 -3.64 7.79 5.23
N ARG A 143 -3.94 8.93 5.85
CA ARG A 143 -3.07 9.62 6.80
C ARG A 143 -3.76 9.67 8.15
N ILE A 144 -3.19 8.96 9.13
CA ILE A 144 -3.65 8.93 10.51
C ILE A 144 -2.64 9.74 11.34
N SER A 145 -3.09 10.77 12.05
CA SER A 145 -2.23 11.55 12.94
C SER A 145 -2.53 11.25 14.40
N PHE A 146 -1.47 11.14 15.18
CA PHE A 146 -1.51 10.97 16.61
C PHE A 146 -0.75 12.09 17.30
N GLN A 147 -1.22 12.51 18.47
CA GLN A 147 -0.54 13.44 19.34
C GLN A 147 -0.15 12.74 20.63
N LEU A 148 1.08 12.97 21.07
CA LEU A 148 1.57 12.45 22.34
C LEU A 148 0.98 13.28 23.49
N LYS A 149 0.30 12.63 24.44
CA LYS A 149 -0.29 13.32 25.62
C LYS A 149 0.51 13.14 26.90
N ASN A 150 1.17 11.99 27.08
CA ASN A 150 2.03 11.69 28.22
C ASN A 150 3.43 11.31 27.71
N GLN A 151 4.49 11.85 28.32
CA GLN A 151 5.89 11.58 27.93
C GLN A 151 6.68 10.80 29.00
N GLN A 152 6.13 10.61 30.20
CA GLN A 152 6.92 10.25 31.37
C GLN A 152 7.00 8.74 31.60
N THR A 153 5.88 8.07 31.90
CA THR A 153 5.89 6.68 32.40
C THR A 153 5.18 5.70 31.49
N ASN A 154 4.17 6.16 30.75
CA ASN A 154 3.49 5.40 29.72
C ASN A 154 3.12 6.37 28.59
N PRO A 155 3.88 6.41 27.50
CA PRO A 155 3.58 7.35 26.44
C PRO A 155 2.26 6.94 25.78
N GLU A 156 1.32 7.88 25.71
CA GLU A 156 0.00 7.65 25.13
C GLU A 156 -0.19 8.50 23.87
N TRP A 157 -0.41 7.81 22.76
CA TRP A 157 -0.64 8.42 21.46
C TRP A 157 -2.13 8.53 21.19
N HIS A 158 -2.66 9.74 21.25
CA HIS A 158 -4.06 10.00 20.98
C HIS A 158 -4.26 10.24 19.50
N TRP A 159 -5.26 9.60 18.90
CA TRP A 159 -5.62 9.90 17.51
C TRP A 159 -6.30 11.27 17.43
N VAL A 160 -5.85 12.10 16.49
CA VAL A 160 -6.27 13.52 16.38
C VAL A 160 -6.74 13.95 15.01
N GLN A 161 -6.36 13.21 13.96
CA GLN A 161 -6.78 13.55 12.61
C GLN A 161 -6.72 12.33 11.70
N TYR A 162 -7.60 12.32 10.72
CA TYR A 162 -7.61 11.36 9.65
C TYR A 162 -7.91 12.03 8.31
N GLY A 163 -7.30 11.51 7.25
CA GLY A 163 -7.63 11.95 5.90
C GLY A 163 -7.18 10.97 4.83
N VAL A 164 -7.68 11.19 3.62
CA VAL A 164 -7.44 10.33 2.46
C VAL A 164 -6.92 11.14 1.27
N GLN A 165 -6.12 10.48 0.45
CA GLN A 165 -5.84 10.86 -0.93
C GLN A 165 -6.16 9.69 -1.84
N TYR A 166 -6.51 10.03 -3.07
CA TYR A 166 -6.81 9.11 -4.14
C TYR A 166 -5.78 9.29 -5.24
N GLN A 167 -5.32 8.19 -5.81
CA GLN A 167 -4.60 8.19 -7.07
C GLN A 167 -5.59 7.80 -8.15
N CYS A 168 -5.83 8.68 -9.11
CA CYS A 168 -6.83 8.41 -10.15
C CYS A 168 -6.29 7.43 -11.19
N ALA A 169 -7.16 6.52 -11.64
CA ALA A 169 -6.86 5.60 -12.73
C ALA A 169 -6.90 6.31 -14.09
N ARG A 170 -7.88 7.21 -14.29
CA ARG A 170 -8.16 7.89 -15.56
C ARG A 170 -8.33 9.41 -15.42
N GLY A 171 -8.46 10.08 -16.56
CA GLY A 171 -8.67 11.53 -16.65
C GLY A 171 -7.41 12.38 -16.46
N LYS A 172 -7.61 13.70 -16.32
CA LYS A 172 -6.52 14.71 -16.24
C LYS A 172 -5.54 14.50 -15.07
N ASN A 173 -6.01 13.80 -14.02
CA ASN A 173 -5.24 13.51 -12.81
C ASN A 173 -4.77 12.05 -12.74
N SER A 174 -4.84 11.29 -13.85
CA SER A 174 -4.37 9.90 -13.88
C SER A 174 -2.93 9.77 -13.35
N GLY A 175 -2.73 8.81 -12.44
CA GLY A 175 -1.45 8.55 -11.78
C GLY A 175 -1.04 9.56 -10.71
N LYS A 176 -1.79 10.65 -10.50
CA LYS A 176 -1.47 11.69 -9.52
C LYS A 176 -2.30 11.51 -8.25
N TRP A 177 -1.68 11.78 -7.11
CA TRP A 177 -2.37 11.87 -5.82
C TRP A 177 -3.21 13.16 -5.73
N THR A 178 -4.46 13.02 -5.32
CA THR A 178 -5.43 14.11 -5.20
C THR A 178 -6.31 13.89 -3.97
N LYS A 179 -6.77 14.98 -3.35
CA LYS A 179 -7.80 14.93 -2.30
C LYS A 179 -9.23 15.00 -2.86
N ASN A 180 -9.37 15.38 -4.12
CA ASN A 180 -10.66 15.45 -4.79
C ASN A 180 -11.04 14.07 -5.35
N LEU A 181 -12.34 13.88 -5.58
CA LEU A 181 -12.84 12.68 -6.24
C LEU A 181 -12.20 12.52 -7.62
N CYS A 182 -11.94 11.27 -7.99
CA CYS A 182 -11.54 10.93 -9.35
C CYS A 182 -12.78 10.99 -10.27
N PRO A 183 -12.60 11.47 -11.52
CA PRO A 183 -13.67 11.55 -12.51
C PRO A 183 -13.98 10.18 -13.15
#